data_AF-A0A9P8A9L2-F1
#
_entry.id   AF-A0A9P8A9L2-F1
#
_cell.length_a   1.000
_cell.length_b   1.000
_cell.length_c   1.000
_cell.angle_alpha   90.00
_cell.angle_beta   90.00
_cell.angle_gamma   90.00
#
_symmetry.space_group_name_H-M   'P 1'
#
loop_
_entity.id
_entity.type
_entity.pdbx_description
1 polymer ?
#
loop_
_entity_poly.entity_id
_entity_poly.type
_entity_poly.pdbx_seq_one_letter_code
_entity_poly.pdbx_strand_id
1 'polypeptide(L)'
;MPPKNDAVSLTDNHKNATKALLVTLAELEGMLAPLFATPSSLTETLAKLDSEKRCQLELLMAYAINTLAFINLKTNGTAPNTHPVMKELKRVKDYTEKLRHAIHGNKPNMEVDKDAATRFIRGALAANEVANRKEAEEARHQLEEDGAIIESQGTHKRFDAEPSLASSSSSPSSASAAAAATGAQSSTASSSSTQRKRMDPFQGYTDGKKKSKA
;
A
#
# COMPACT_ATOMS: atom_id res chain seq x y z
N MET A 1 -20.72 -80.22 15.49
CA MET A 1 -19.54 -79.38 15.83
C MET A 1 -19.80 -77.99 15.28
N PRO A 2 -19.91 -76.95 16.11
CA PRO A 2 -20.13 -75.59 15.63
C PRO A 2 -18.85 -75.07 14.95
N PRO A 3 -18.95 -74.33 13.84
CA PRO A 3 -17.78 -73.73 13.21
C PRO A 3 -17.17 -72.70 14.17
N LYS A 4 -15.85 -72.79 14.34
CA LYS A 4 -15.06 -71.85 15.12
C LYS A 4 -15.29 -70.46 14.52
N ASN A 5 -15.74 -69.53 15.35
CA ASN A 5 -15.73 -68.12 15.04
C ASN A 5 -14.31 -67.71 14.71
N ASP A 6 -14.00 -67.65 13.42
CA ASP A 6 -12.97 -66.78 12.89
C ASP A 6 -13.43 -65.35 13.16
N ALA A 7 -13.27 -64.91 14.41
CA ALA A 7 -13.32 -63.51 14.76
C ALA A 7 -12.19 -62.85 13.98
N VAL A 8 -12.54 -62.44 12.77
CA VAL A 8 -11.83 -61.60 11.82
C VAL A 8 -10.80 -60.78 12.58
N SER A 9 -9.55 -61.25 12.58
CA SER A 9 -8.44 -60.51 13.12
C SER A 9 -8.40 -59.22 12.32
N LEU A 10 -8.90 -58.13 12.92
CA LEU A 10 -8.84 -56.79 12.37
C LEU A 10 -7.44 -56.62 11.79
N THR A 11 -7.33 -56.53 10.46
CA THR A 11 -6.08 -56.82 9.76
C THR A 11 -4.92 -56.06 10.41
N ASP A 12 -3.75 -56.69 10.59
CA ASP A 12 -2.65 -56.06 11.33
C ASP A 12 -2.24 -54.69 10.74
N ASN A 13 -2.54 -54.49 9.45
CA ASN A 13 -2.47 -53.20 8.77
C ASN A 13 -3.39 -52.14 9.40
N HIS A 14 -4.66 -52.44 9.69
CA HIS A 14 -5.57 -51.51 10.37
C HIS A 14 -5.10 -51.21 11.79
N LYS A 15 -4.63 -52.21 12.53
CA LYS A 15 -4.09 -52.02 13.88
C LYS A 15 -2.86 -51.11 13.87
N ASN A 16 -1.96 -51.28 12.89
CA ASN A 16 -0.80 -50.42 12.74
C ASN A 16 -1.19 -48.99 12.35
N ALA A 17 -2.18 -48.84 11.45
CA ALA A 17 -2.70 -47.53 11.06
C ALA A 17 -3.34 -46.78 12.24
N THR A 18 -4.13 -47.46 13.09
CA THR A 18 -4.72 -46.84 14.28
C THR A 18 -3.67 -46.45 15.31
N LYS A 19 -2.65 -47.29 15.52
CA LYS A 19 -1.52 -46.96 16.41
C LYS A 19 -0.75 -45.74 15.90
N ALA A 20 -0.45 -45.70 14.61
CA ALA A 20 0.22 -44.55 13.99
C ALA A 20 -0.59 -43.26 14.17
N LEU A 21 -1.91 -43.31 13.94
CA LEU A 21 -2.79 -42.16 14.15
C LEU A 21 -2.71 -41.66 15.60
N LEU A 22 -2.82 -42.56 16.59
CA LEU A 22 -2.75 -42.19 18.00
C LEU A 22 -1.42 -41.53 18.39
N VAL A 23 -0.29 -42.03 17.87
CA VAL A 23 1.03 -41.43 18.10
C VAL A 23 1.07 -40.00 17.52
N THR A 24 0.64 -39.82 16.28
CA THR A 24 0.63 -38.48 15.65
C THR A 24 -0.30 -37.49 16.35
N LEU A 25 -1.41 -37.96 16.92
CA LEU A 25 -2.30 -37.11 17.72
C LEU A 25 -1.67 -36.69 19.04
N ALA A 26 -0.94 -37.59 19.72
CA ALA A 26 -0.22 -37.25 20.94
C ALA A 26 0.91 -36.24 20.68
N GLU A 27 1.62 -36.38 19.55
CA GLU A 27 2.61 -35.38 19.12
C GLU A 27 1.97 -34.02 18.83
N LEU A 28 0.82 -34.00 18.16
CA LEU A 28 0.05 -32.78 17.90
C LEU A 28 -0.39 -32.10 19.20
N GLU A 29 -0.92 -32.87 20.15
CA GLU A 29 -1.31 -32.36 21.47
C GLU A 29 -0.13 -31.72 22.21
N GLY A 30 1.06 -32.34 22.14
CA GLY A 30 2.29 -31.77 22.68
C GLY A 30 2.69 -30.44 22.02
N MET A 31 2.55 -30.32 20.69
CA MET A 31 2.83 -29.07 19.97
C MET A 31 1.83 -27.95 20.28
N LEU A 32 0.57 -28.30 20.55
CA LEU A 32 -0.50 -27.33 20.84
C LEU A 32 -0.60 -26.97 22.33
N ALA A 33 -0.08 -27.81 23.24
CA ALA A 33 -0.03 -27.56 24.68
C ALA A 33 0.42 -26.13 25.08
N PRO A 34 1.52 -25.56 24.54
CA PRO A 34 1.94 -24.20 24.90
C PRO A 34 0.92 -23.11 24.51
N LEU A 35 0.10 -23.34 23.47
CA LEU A 35 -0.96 -22.41 23.07
C LEU A 35 -2.18 -22.47 24.00
N PHE A 36 -2.42 -23.60 24.68
CA PHE A 36 -3.54 -23.77 25.60
C PHE A 36 -3.19 -23.55 27.08
N ALA A 37 -1.90 -23.46 27.41
CA ALA A 37 -1.43 -23.38 28.81
C ALA A 37 -1.96 -22.17 29.60
N THR A 38 -2.23 -21.04 28.94
CA THR A 38 -2.91 -19.90 29.57
C THR A 38 -3.98 -19.31 28.63
N PRO A 39 -5.14 -18.88 29.15
CA PRO A 39 -6.24 -18.38 28.32
C PRO A 39 -5.90 -17.07 27.59
N SER A 40 -4.93 -16.29 28.09
CA SER A 40 -4.47 -15.05 27.47
C SER A 40 -3.23 -15.21 26.58
N SER A 41 -2.54 -16.37 26.58
CA SER A 41 -1.30 -16.55 25.81
C SER A 41 -1.49 -16.30 24.32
N LEU A 42 -2.60 -16.75 23.75
CA LEU A 42 -2.90 -16.59 22.33
C LEU A 42 -3.03 -15.11 21.96
N THR A 43 -3.80 -14.34 22.72
CA THR A 43 -3.98 -12.91 22.47
C THR A 43 -2.69 -12.13 22.69
N GLU A 44 -1.91 -12.50 23.71
CA GLU A 44 -0.61 -11.88 23.98
C GLU A 44 0.44 -12.21 22.91
N THR A 45 0.46 -13.45 22.40
CA THR A 45 1.36 -13.86 21.31
C THR A 45 0.98 -13.18 20.00
N LEU A 46 -0.32 -13.11 19.65
CA LEU A 46 -0.80 -12.35 18.49
C LEU A 46 -0.50 -10.85 18.57
N ALA A 47 -0.43 -10.28 19.77
CA ALA A 47 -0.08 -8.87 19.97
C ALA A 47 1.44 -8.61 19.83
N LYS A 48 2.28 -9.60 20.13
CA LYS A 48 3.74 -9.52 20.04
C LYS A 48 4.27 -9.78 18.62
N LEU A 49 3.48 -10.42 17.76
CA LEU A 49 3.86 -10.80 16.41
C LEU A 49 3.66 -9.66 15.40
N ASP A 50 4.52 -9.64 14.38
CA ASP A 50 4.29 -8.78 13.22
C ASP A 50 2.98 -9.14 12.50
N SER A 51 2.39 -8.16 11.84
CA SER A 51 1.12 -8.26 11.10
C SER A 51 1.10 -9.45 10.12
N GLU A 52 2.20 -9.72 9.42
CA GLU A 52 2.31 -10.86 8.51
C GLU A 52 2.21 -12.20 9.26
N LYS A 53 3.04 -12.35 10.31
CA LYS A 53 3.12 -13.58 11.11
C LYS A 53 1.85 -13.83 11.90
N ARG A 54 1.19 -12.76 12.33
CA ARG A 54 -0.12 -12.81 12.97
C ARG A 54 -1.17 -13.43 12.04
N CYS A 55 -1.28 -12.94 10.80
CA CYS A 55 -2.21 -13.51 9.83
C CYS A 55 -1.89 -14.97 9.46
N GLN A 56 -0.59 -15.32 9.36
CA GLN A 56 -0.17 -16.71 9.13
C GLN A 56 -0.62 -17.63 10.26
N LEU A 57 -0.46 -17.20 11.52
CA LEU A 57 -0.87 -17.97 12.69
C LEU A 57 -2.39 -18.14 12.75
N GLU A 58 -3.17 -17.06 12.61
CA GLU A 58 -4.65 -17.11 12.63
C GLU A 58 -5.20 -18.04 11.53
N LEU A 59 -4.60 -18.01 10.33
CA LEU A 59 -4.99 -18.86 9.22
C LEU A 59 -4.60 -20.33 9.46
N LEU A 60 -3.42 -20.58 10.03
CA LEU A 60 -2.98 -21.93 10.41
C LEU A 60 -3.90 -22.52 11.48
N MET A 61 -4.35 -21.72 12.45
CA MET A 61 -5.32 -22.14 13.47
C MET A 61 -6.66 -22.50 12.84
N ALA A 62 -7.19 -21.67 11.95
CA ALA A 62 -8.42 -21.97 11.23
C ALA A 62 -8.28 -23.26 10.39
N TYR A 63 -7.14 -23.47 9.73
CA TYR A 63 -6.85 -24.71 9.02
C TYR A 63 -6.82 -25.93 9.95
N ALA A 64 -6.13 -25.83 11.10
CA ALA A 64 -6.01 -26.91 12.06
C ALA A 64 -7.38 -27.34 12.61
N ILE A 65 -8.22 -26.39 13.03
CA ILE A 65 -9.57 -26.67 13.56
C ILE A 65 -10.44 -27.37 12.50
N ASN A 66 -10.45 -26.84 11.28
CA ASN A 66 -11.24 -27.42 10.19
C ASN A 66 -10.72 -28.81 9.78
N THR A 67 -9.41 -29.03 9.83
CA THR A 67 -8.79 -30.33 9.54
C THR A 67 -9.09 -31.35 10.63
N LEU A 68 -9.03 -30.96 11.90
CA LEU A 68 -9.41 -31.82 13.02
C LEU A 68 -10.90 -32.20 12.95
N ALA A 69 -11.77 -31.25 12.62
CA ALA A 69 -13.18 -31.54 12.35
C ALA A 69 -13.33 -32.54 11.20
N PHE A 70 -12.62 -32.34 10.08
CA PHE A 70 -12.62 -33.27 8.95
C PHE A 70 -12.16 -34.69 9.35
N ILE A 71 -11.09 -34.80 10.16
CA ILE A 71 -10.61 -36.09 10.67
C ILE A 71 -11.66 -36.75 11.57
N ASN A 72 -12.28 -35.98 12.48
CA ASN A 72 -13.34 -36.48 13.36
C ASN A 72 -14.54 -37.04 12.57
N LEU A 73 -14.94 -36.35 11.49
CA LEU A 73 -16.01 -36.83 10.62
C LEU A 73 -15.67 -38.16 9.96
N LYS A 74 -14.42 -38.30 9.49
CA LYS A 74 -13.94 -39.55 8.88
C LYS A 74 -13.85 -40.69 9.88
N THR A 75 -13.44 -40.43 11.12
CA THR A 75 -13.41 -41.47 12.17
C THR A 75 -14.80 -41.91 12.59
N ASN A 76 -15.79 -41.01 12.54
CA ASN A 76 -17.19 -41.32 12.83
C ASN A 76 -17.91 -42.04 11.66
N GLY A 77 -17.22 -42.31 10.55
CA GLY A 77 -17.80 -42.97 9.37
C GLY A 77 -18.71 -42.07 8.52
N THR A 78 -18.77 -40.77 8.80
CA THR A 78 -19.53 -39.81 7.99
C THR A 78 -18.72 -39.38 6.77
N ALA A 79 -19.34 -39.37 5.58
CA ALA A 79 -18.67 -38.96 4.36
C ALA A 79 -18.40 -37.44 4.38
N PRO A 80 -17.13 -37.00 4.34
CA PRO A 80 -16.81 -35.58 4.53
C PRO A 80 -17.14 -34.70 3.32
N ASN A 81 -17.41 -35.31 2.16
CA ASN A 81 -17.79 -34.60 0.94
C ASN A 81 -19.20 -34.01 1.02
N THR A 82 -20.08 -34.62 1.83
CA THR A 82 -21.45 -34.15 2.05
C THR A 82 -21.51 -33.04 3.10
N HIS A 83 -20.49 -32.94 3.95
CA HIS A 83 -20.48 -32.01 5.09
C HIS A 83 -19.94 -30.61 4.70
N PRO A 84 -20.48 -29.52 5.28
CA PRO A 84 -20.01 -28.15 5.04
C PRO A 84 -18.54 -27.90 5.38
N VAL A 85 -17.86 -28.80 6.11
CA VAL A 85 -16.41 -28.71 6.38
C VAL A 85 -15.60 -28.61 5.08
N MET A 86 -16.04 -29.24 3.99
CA MET A 86 -15.35 -29.12 2.70
C MET A 86 -15.41 -27.69 2.13
N LYS A 87 -16.48 -26.95 2.42
CA LYS A 87 -16.61 -25.53 2.07
C LYS A 87 -15.65 -24.68 2.90
N GLU A 88 -15.53 -24.95 4.20
CA GLU A 88 -14.58 -24.23 5.06
C GLU A 88 -13.12 -24.51 4.68
N LEU A 89 -12.77 -25.73 4.28
CA LEU A 89 -11.42 -26.05 3.79
C LEU A 89 -11.10 -25.29 2.49
N LYS A 90 -12.05 -25.19 1.55
CA LYS A 90 -11.88 -24.34 0.35
C LYS A 90 -11.71 -22.88 0.73
N ARG A 91 -12.54 -22.38 1.65
CA ARG A 91 -12.45 -21.00 2.14
C ARG A 91 -11.07 -20.71 2.73
N VAL A 92 -10.53 -21.61 3.58
CA VAL A 92 -9.17 -21.47 4.13
C VAL A 92 -8.13 -21.44 3.01
N LYS A 93 -8.25 -22.31 1.99
CA LYS A 93 -7.37 -22.28 0.82
C LYS A 93 -7.43 -20.91 0.10
N ASP A 94 -8.62 -20.38 -0.14
CA ASP A 94 -8.76 -19.06 -0.78
C ASP A 94 -8.07 -17.95 0.05
N TYR A 95 -8.15 -18.02 1.38
CA TYR A 95 -7.43 -17.09 2.26
C TYR A 95 -5.92 -17.30 2.26
N THR A 96 -5.41 -18.54 2.13
CA THR A 96 -3.96 -18.77 1.95
C THR A 96 -3.45 -18.15 0.66
N GLU A 97 -4.24 -18.21 -0.41
CA GLU A 97 -3.90 -17.58 -1.68
C GLU A 97 -3.91 -16.05 -1.55
N LYS A 98 -4.95 -15.47 -0.92
CA LYS A 98 -5.00 -14.03 -0.63
C LYS A 98 -3.83 -13.55 0.22
N LEU A 99 -3.46 -14.32 1.25
CA LEU A 99 -2.32 -14.00 2.10
C LEU A 99 -1.01 -14.08 1.30
N ARG A 100 -0.83 -15.10 0.47
CA ARG A 100 0.33 -15.21 -0.41
C ARG A 100 0.42 -14.01 -1.37
N HIS A 101 -0.71 -13.59 -1.94
CA HIS A 101 -0.80 -12.42 -2.80
C HIS A 101 -0.58 -11.11 -2.03
N ALA A 102 -0.97 -11.01 -0.76
CA ALA A 102 -0.69 -9.82 0.04
C ALA A 102 0.81 -9.68 0.36
N ILE A 103 1.49 -10.80 0.64
CA ILE A 103 2.91 -10.82 1.03
C ILE A 103 3.83 -10.71 -0.20
N HIS A 104 3.55 -11.49 -1.24
CA HIS A 104 4.44 -11.65 -2.41
C HIS A 104 3.84 -11.05 -3.70
N GLY A 105 2.65 -10.47 -3.63
CA GLY A 105 1.97 -9.96 -4.81
C GLY A 105 2.68 -8.78 -5.42
N ASN A 106 2.26 -8.47 -6.65
CA ASN A 106 2.83 -7.37 -7.40
C ASN A 106 2.54 -6.06 -6.65
N LYS A 107 3.60 -5.30 -6.36
CA LYS A 107 3.45 -3.94 -5.84
C LYS A 107 2.59 -3.14 -6.82
N PRO A 108 1.67 -2.30 -6.37
CA PRO A 108 0.85 -1.51 -7.28
C PRO A 108 1.77 -0.70 -8.20
N ASN A 109 1.69 -0.97 -9.51
CA ASN A 109 2.48 -0.28 -10.54
C ASN A 109 1.94 1.13 -10.84
N MET A 110 1.08 1.66 -9.99
CA MET A 110 0.72 3.08 -10.02
C MET A 110 1.85 3.87 -9.36
N GLU A 111 2.98 3.96 -10.05
CA GLU A 111 3.98 4.97 -9.72
C GLU A 111 3.43 6.34 -10.13
N VAL A 112 3.40 7.27 -9.18
CA VAL A 112 3.05 8.65 -9.45
C VAL A 112 4.19 9.30 -10.22
N ASP A 113 3.88 9.92 -11.36
CA ASP A 113 4.84 10.74 -12.10
C ASP A 113 5.15 12.01 -11.27
N LYS A 114 6.27 11.95 -10.56
CA LYS A 114 6.76 13.03 -9.69
C LYS A 114 7.11 14.28 -10.51
N ASP A 115 7.56 14.11 -11.74
CA ASP A 115 7.93 15.22 -12.62
C ASP A 115 6.69 15.95 -13.14
N ALA A 116 5.65 15.22 -13.51
CA ALA A 116 4.36 15.83 -13.84
C ALA A 116 3.75 16.55 -12.63
N ALA A 117 3.76 15.92 -11.45
CA ALA A 117 3.25 16.53 -10.22
C ALA A 117 3.99 17.84 -9.87
N THR A 118 5.32 17.86 -9.98
CA THR A 118 6.11 19.08 -9.72
C THR A 118 5.83 20.17 -10.74
N ARG A 119 5.58 19.84 -12.02
CA ARG A 119 5.16 20.82 -13.04
C ARG A 119 3.80 21.44 -12.71
N PHE A 120 2.84 20.64 -12.26
CA PHE A 120 1.53 21.16 -11.83
C PHE A 120 1.67 22.09 -10.63
N ILE A 121 2.47 21.71 -9.63
CA ILE A 121 2.71 22.55 -8.45
C ILE A 121 3.39 23.87 -8.83
N ARG A 122 4.44 23.83 -9.67
CA ARG A 122 5.14 25.03 -10.14
C ARG A 122 4.23 25.94 -10.97
N GLY A 123 3.42 25.37 -11.86
CA GLY A 123 2.46 26.13 -12.67
C GLY A 123 1.40 26.82 -11.81
N ALA A 124 0.88 26.14 -10.79
CA ALA A 124 -0.10 26.72 -9.86
C ALA A 124 0.50 27.86 -9.02
N LEU A 125 1.74 27.71 -8.54
CA LEU A 125 2.44 28.78 -7.80
C LEU A 125 2.74 29.99 -8.68
N ALA A 126 3.28 29.75 -9.89
CA ALA A 126 3.59 30.83 -10.83
C ALA A 126 2.33 31.57 -11.30
N ALA A 127 1.20 30.88 -11.47
CA ALA A 127 -0.07 31.53 -11.82
C ALA A 127 -0.53 32.53 -10.75
N ASN A 128 -0.33 32.22 -9.48
CA ASN A 128 -0.67 33.12 -8.38
C ASN A 128 0.25 34.35 -8.34
N GLU A 129 1.56 34.17 -8.57
CA GLU A 129 2.51 35.29 -8.67
C GLU A 129 2.20 36.21 -9.86
N VAL A 130 1.79 35.63 -11.00
CA VAL A 130 1.40 36.40 -12.18
C VAL A 130 0.07 37.14 -11.96
N ALA A 131 -0.89 36.54 -11.27
CA ALA A 131 -2.14 37.21 -10.89
C ALA A 131 -1.86 38.42 -9.99
N ASN A 132 -1.10 38.22 -8.90
CA ASN A 132 -0.71 39.31 -7.99
C ASN A 132 0.07 40.42 -8.69
N ARG A 133 0.93 40.08 -9.66
CA ARG A 133 1.68 41.06 -10.44
C ARG A 133 0.77 41.88 -11.35
N LYS A 134 -0.19 41.24 -12.03
CA LYS A 134 -1.16 41.93 -12.89
C LYS A 134 -2.05 42.87 -12.08
N GLU A 135 -2.53 42.43 -10.92
CA GLU A 135 -3.30 43.28 -10.01
C GLU A 135 -2.49 44.48 -9.52
N ALA A 136 -1.19 44.29 -9.23
CA ALA A 136 -0.30 45.37 -8.84
C ALA A 136 0.03 46.35 -10.00
N GLU A 137 0.13 45.86 -11.23
CA GLU A 137 0.34 46.67 -12.43
C GLU A 137 -0.92 47.47 -12.80
N GLU A 138 -2.11 46.86 -12.70
CA GLU A 138 -3.40 47.53 -12.91
C GLU A 138 -3.64 48.62 -11.85
N ALA A 139 -3.31 48.36 -10.58
CA ALA A 139 -3.36 49.37 -9.53
C ALA A 139 -2.37 50.52 -9.76
N ARG A 140 -1.18 50.25 -10.32
CA ARG A 140 -0.20 51.29 -10.69
C ARG A 140 -0.68 52.13 -11.87
N HIS A 141 -1.28 51.51 -12.88
CA HIS A 141 -1.82 52.23 -14.04
C HIS A 141 -3.02 53.12 -13.66
N GLN A 142 -3.90 52.67 -12.77
CA GLN A 142 -5.00 53.49 -12.25
C GLN A 142 -4.48 54.71 -11.46
N LEU A 143 -3.42 54.54 -10.67
CA LEU A 143 -2.78 55.65 -9.95
C LEU A 143 -2.03 56.62 -10.88
N GLU A 144 -1.61 56.17 -12.06
CA GLU A 144 -0.89 56.99 -13.06
C GLU A 144 -1.88 57.70 -14.01
N GLU A 145 -3.03 57.10 -14.32
CA GLU A 145 -4.15 57.74 -15.03
C GLU A 145 -4.86 58.82 -14.19
N ASP A 146 -4.90 58.66 -12.86
CA ASP A 146 -5.43 59.67 -11.92
C ASP A 146 -4.44 60.83 -11.64
N GLY A 147 -3.45 61.05 -12.51
CA GLY A 147 -2.35 61.99 -12.36
C GLY A 147 -2.73 63.42 -11.94
N ALA A 148 -2.74 63.66 -10.63
CA ALA A 148 -2.49 64.96 -10.02
C ALA A 148 -0.97 65.12 -9.82
N ILE A 149 -0.36 66.06 -10.55
CA ILE A 149 0.99 66.54 -10.28
C ILE A 149 1.02 67.15 -8.88
N ILE A 150 1.70 66.51 -7.92
CA ILE A 150 2.15 67.18 -6.69
C ILE A 150 3.60 66.78 -6.41
N GLU A 151 4.46 67.79 -6.57
CA GLU A 151 5.85 67.81 -6.14
C GLU A 151 6.02 67.46 -4.66
N SER A 152 7.22 66.97 -4.37
CA SER A 152 7.86 66.80 -3.06
C SER A 152 7.27 67.59 -1.88
N GLN A 153 7.06 66.90 -0.75
CA GLN A 153 7.72 67.13 0.54
C GLN A 153 6.97 66.36 1.65
N GLY A 154 7.70 65.66 2.53
CA GLY A 154 7.06 64.94 3.64
C GLY A 154 7.99 64.03 4.43
N THR A 155 8.97 64.64 5.08
CA THR A 155 9.93 64.01 5.99
C THR A 155 9.27 63.38 7.23
N HIS A 156 9.81 62.22 7.65
CA HIS A 156 9.85 61.66 9.02
C HIS A 156 8.55 61.30 9.75
N LYS A 157 8.27 59.99 9.84
CA LYS A 157 7.82 59.34 11.08
C LYS A 157 8.64 58.07 11.31
N ARG A 158 9.63 58.17 12.21
CA ARG A 158 10.43 57.06 12.73
C ARG A 158 9.56 56.34 13.76
N PHE A 159 9.20 55.09 13.48
CA PHE A 159 8.53 54.21 14.43
C PHE A 159 9.63 53.51 15.24
N ASP A 160 9.77 53.89 16.51
CA ASP A 160 10.68 53.24 17.45
C ASP A 160 10.16 51.82 17.73
N ALA A 161 10.93 50.82 17.30
CA ALA A 161 10.76 49.42 17.66
C ALA A 161 12.11 48.86 18.13
N GLU A 162 12.16 48.60 19.43
CA GLU A 162 13.22 47.90 20.18
C GLU A 162 13.77 46.65 19.43
N PRO A 163 15.10 46.48 19.30
CA PRO A 163 15.67 45.29 18.71
C PRO A 163 15.91 44.19 19.76
N SER A 164 15.03 43.19 19.82
CA SER A 164 15.37 41.90 20.45
C SER A 164 16.12 41.01 19.44
N LEU A 165 17.43 41.22 19.33
CA LEU A 165 18.33 40.32 18.60
C LEU A 165 18.84 39.22 19.53
N ALA A 166 18.15 38.07 19.50
CA ALA A 166 18.75 36.79 19.84
C ALA A 166 19.28 36.15 18.55
N SER A 167 20.59 36.27 18.30
CA SER A 167 21.29 35.48 17.30
C SER A 167 22.54 34.88 17.93
N SER A 168 22.36 33.69 18.51
CA SER A 168 23.45 32.82 18.94
C SER A 168 24.19 32.28 17.72
N SER A 169 25.42 32.76 17.55
CA SER A 169 26.44 32.15 16.70
C SER A 169 27.03 30.90 17.38
N SER A 170 26.84 29.73 16.77
CA SER A 170 27.75 28.60 16.98
C SER A 170 27.82 27.72 15.73
N SER A 171 28.87 27.94 14.95
CA SER A 171 29.43 26.91 14.07
C SER A 171 29.87 25.70 14.89
N PRO A 172 29.94 24.50 14.28
CA PRO A 172 31.23 23.82 14.31
C PRO A 172 31.68 23.26 12.95
N SER A 173 32.97 23.50 12.73
CA SER A 173 33.99 22.75 12.00
C SER A 173 33.67 21.37 11.40
N SER A 174 34.01 21.29 10.10
CA SER A 174 34.69 20.22 9.35
C SER A 174 35.31 19.03 10.09
N ALA A 175 35.13 17.81 9.56
CA ALA A 175 36.20 17.02 8.90
C ALA A 175 35.71 15.64 8.38
N SER A 176 36.40 15.17 7.32
CA SER A 176 36.45 13.81 6.72
C SER A 176 35.46 13.51 5.58
N ALA A 177 35.81 12.92 4.43
CA ALA A 177 37.05 12.70 3.69
C ALA A 177 36.64 11.99 2.36
N ALA A 178 37.46 12.18 1.33
CA ALA A 178 37.76 11.24 0.24
C ALA A 178 36.91 11.16 -1.06
N ALA A 179 37.69 11.17 -2.15
CA ALA A 179 37.50 10.60 -3.50
C ALA A 179 36.66 11.40 -4.52
N ALA A 180 37.30 12.09 -5.47
CA ALA A 180 37.69 11.60 -6.81
C ALA A 180 36.50 11.60 -7.80
N ALA A 181 36.59 11.90 -9.09
CA ALA A 181 37.55 12.51 -10.00
C ALA A 181 36.75 12.78 -11.30
N THR A 182 37.06 13.87 -11.99
CA THR A 182 36.97 14.13 -13.46
C THR A 182 35.96 13.37 -14.34
N GLY A 183 35.22 14.12 -15.18
CA GLY A 183 34.67 13.58 -16.43
C GLY A 183 33.59 14.42 -17.11
N ALA A 184 34.00 15.40 -17.92
CA ALA A 184 33.17 16.04 -18.93
C ALA A 184 32.96 15.10 -20.13
N GLN A 185 31.75 15.14 -20.74
CA GLN A 185 31.43 14.94 -22.18
C GLN A 185 29.89 14.77 -22.27
N SER A 186 29.10 15.73 -22.76
CA SER A 186 28.85 16.08 -24.17
C SER A 186 28.65 14.86 -25.08
N SER A 187 27.39 14.45 -25.27
CA SER A 187 26.96 13.73 -26.47
C SER A 187 25.70 14.38 -27.02
N THR A 188 25.90 15.00 -28.18
CA THR A 188 24.89 15.47 -29.11
C THR A 188 24.12 14.26 -29.66
N ALA A 189 22.80 14.30 -29.60
CA ALA A 189 21.94 13.38 -30.36
C ALA A 189 20.81 14.17 -31.03
N SER A 190 20.88 14.12 -32.35
CA SER A 190 20.04 14.72 -33.39
C SER A 190 18.53 14.59 -33.17
N SER A 191 17.85 15.73 -33.14
CA SER A 191 16.41 15.83 -33.28
C SER A 191 15.99 15.58 -34.74
N SER A 192 15.40 14.42 -35.04
CA SER A 192 14.67 14.22 -36.30
C SER A 192 13.23 14.71 -36.15
N SER A 193 13.02 15.95 -36.58
CA SER A 193 11.70 16.57 -36.75
C SER A 193 10.85 15.78 -37.74
N THR A 194 10.00 14.88 -37.25
CA THR A 194 8.84 14.38 -38.01
C THR A 194 7.63 15.19 -37.57
N GLN A 195 7.26 16.16 -38.41
CA GLN A 195 6.12 17.05 -38.23
C GLN A 195 4.82 16.23 -38.21
N ARG A 196 4.34 15.85 -37.02
CA ARG A 196 3.03 15.22 -36.86
C ARG A 196 1.96 16.27 -37.13
N LYS A 197 1.09 15.99 -38.11
CA LYS A 197 -0.10 16.77 -38.42
C LYS A 197 -0.91 16.91 -37.13
N ARG A 198 -1.11 18.14 -36.63
CA ARG A 198 -1.95 18.39 -35.45
C ARG A 198 -3.39 18.06 -35.83
N MET A 199 -3.91 16.95 -35.31
CA MET A 199 -5.34 16.68 -35.36
C MET A 199 -6.02 17.55 -34.32
N ASP A 200 -7.01 18.31 -34.77
CA ASP A 200 -7.83 19.17 -33.92
C ASP A 200 -8.74 18.30 -33.05
N PRO A 201 -8.65 18.37 -31.71
CA PRO A 201 -9.44 17.55 -30.79
C PRO A 201 -10.96 17.79 -30.88
N PHE A 202 -11.42 18.79 -31.65
CA PHE A 202 -12.83 19.13 -31.82
C PHE A 202 -13.41 18.83 -33.22
N GLN A 203 -12.69 18.10 -34.08
CA GLN A 203 -13.09 17.79 -35.46
C GLN A 203 -14.45 17.04 -35.61
N GLY A 204 -15.09 16.63 -34.51
CA GLY A 204 -16.39 15.95 -34.51
C GLY A 204 -17.56 16.72 -33.88
N TYR A 205 -17.39 17.97 -33.46
CA TYR A 205 -18.41 18.68 -32.65
C TYR A 205 -19.34 19.64 -33.42
N THR A 206 -19.17 19.83 -34.73
CA THR A 206 -19.92 20.85 -35.50
C THR A 206 -21.10 20.34 -36.32
N ASP A 207 -21.63 19.14 -36.07
CA ASP A 207 -22.91 18.71 -36.67
C ASP A 207 -24.01 18.58 -35.63
N GLY A 208 -24.60 19.73 -35.30
CA GLY A 208 -25.65 19.79 -34.30
C GLY A 208 -26.33 21.15 -34.21
N LYS A 209 -26.85 21.70 -35.32
CA LYS A 209 -28.01 22.61 -35.35
C LYS A 209 -28.30 23.10 -36.78
N LYS A 210 -29.35 22.54 -37.39
CA LYS A 210 -30.46 23.28 -38.06
C LYS A 210 -31.44 22.28 -38.69
N LYS A 211 -32.41 21.83 -37.90
CA LYS A 211 -33.76 21.56 -38.40
C LYS A 211 -34.74 22.37 -37.56
N SER A 212 -34.99 23.59 -38.01
CA SER A 212 -36.16 24.38 -37.61
C SER A 212 -37.18 24.30 -38.74
N LYS A 213 -38.40 23.92 -38.35
CA LYS A 213 -39.66 23.86 -39.10
C LYS A 213 -39.85 24.91 -40.21
N ALA A 214 -40.36 24.46 -41.35
CA ALA A 214 -41.63 24.91 -41.96
C ALA A 214 -42.11 23.78 -42.89
#